data_AF-D2Z779-F1
#
_entry.id   AF-D2Z779-F1
#
_cell.length_a   1.000
_cell.length_b   1.000
_cell.length_c   1.000
_cell.angle_alpha   90.00
_cell.angle_beta   90.00
_cell.angle_gamma   90.00
#
_symmetry.space_group_name_H-M   'P 1'
#
loop_
_entity.id
_entity.type
_entity.pdbx_description
1 polymer ?
#
loop_
_entity_poly.entity_id
_entity_poly.type
_entity_poly.pdbx_seq_one_letter_code
_entity_poly.pdbx_strand_id
1 'polypeptide(L)'
;MRLKEIDEIRRWFDNYVASFYSTCGRLHQLDLKERHSHRVAENAGLLADELRWDESTRHLAVAAGLLHDLGRFPQYLDYGTFYDFRSLDHGDRGERVLREDFPGDIIDPIELELIAFTTREHNKKDLPVGRTEKEMELLKLIKDSDRIDIFRVVREHIKRGETDSIYPGIGPEGRFTPAVLDELRGHGKARYDQLRTLSDVLLFQLCWIKDMAHPQSVELLRDRGDLEWILDRLPEDSTAAEILGSLKGSMLPSQTCR
;
A
#
# COMPACT_ATOMS: atom_id res chain seq x y z
N MET A 1 8.26 -21.03 2.82
CA MET A 1 9.47 -20.26 3.19
C MET A 1 9.85 -20.47 4.65
N ARG A 2 11.13 -20.74 4.92
CA ARG A 2 11.72 -20.95 6.24
C ARG A 2 12.15 -19.60 6.84
N LEU A 3 12.20 -19.51 8.17
CA LEU A 3 12.62 -18.28 8.87
C LEU A 3 14.01 -17.78 8.44
N LYS A 4 14.97 -18.70 8.24
CA LYS A 4 16.32 -18.36 7.78
C LYS A 4 16.32 -17.63 6.42
N GLU A 5 15.43 -18.02 5.51
CA GLU A 5 15.31 -17.40 4.18
C GLU A 5 14.80 -15.96 4.32
N ILE A 6 13.86 -15.70 5.25
CA ILE A 6 13.40 -14.34 5.57
C ILE A 6 14.53 -13.46 6.12
N ASP A 7 15.37 -13.99 7.01
CA ASP A 7 16.49 -13.23 7.56
C ASP A 7 17.54 -12.92 6.49
N GLU A 8 17.73 -13.80 5.51
CA GLU A 8 18.57 -13.57 4.34
C GLU A 8 17.97 -12.52 3.40
N ILE A 9 16.66 -12.58 3.12
CA ILE A 9 15.92 -11.57 2.35
C ILE A 9 16.01 -10.19 3.00
N ARG A 10 15.79 -10.09 4.33
CA ARG A 10 15.88 -8.82 5.07
C ARG A 10 17.26 -8.19 4.95
N ARG A 11 18.30 -8.99 5.15
CA ARG A 11 19.69 -8.52 4.99
C ARG A 11 19.99 -8.08 3.57
N TRP A 12 19.48 -8.79 2.57
CA TRP A 12 19.63 -8.37 1.17
C TRP A 12 18.91 -7.03 0.92
N PHE A 13 17.67 -6.88 1.40
CA PHE A 13 16.89 -5.65 1.25
C PHE A 13 17.60 -4.46 1.90
N ASP A 14 18.08 -4.61 3.14
CA ASP A 14 18.78 -3.52 3.84
C ASP A 14 20.07 -3.12 3.09
N ASN A 15 20.82 -4.09 2.53
CA ASN A 15 21.99 -3.81 1.70
C ASN A 15 21.62 -3.14 0.36
N TYR A 16 20.52 -3.58 -0.27
CA TYR A 16 19.98 -2.99 -1.49
C TYR A 16 19.67 -1.52 -1.25
N VAL A 17 18.90 -1.19 -0.21
CA VAL A 17 18.57 0.20 0.17
C VAL A 17 19.82 1.01 0.52
N ALA A 18 20.75 0.44 1.30
CA ALA A 18 21.99 1.11 1.67
C ALA A 18 22.87 1.50 0.46
N SER A 19 22.79 0.75 -0.65
CA SER A 19 23.50 1.10 -1.89
C SER A 19 23.00 2.42 -2.50
N PHE A 20 21.70 2.73 -2.39
CA PHE A 20 21.14 4.00 -2.84
C PHE A 20 21.59 5.14 -1.92
N TYR A 21 21.56 4.94 -0.60
CA TYR A 21 22.08 5.94 0.34
C TYR A 21 23.55 6.26 0.12
N SER A 22 24.35 5.28 -0.26
CA SER A 22 25.76 5.48 -0.61
C SER A 22 25.94 6.31 -1.89
N THR A 23 24.95 6.29 -2.78
CA THR A 23 24.97 6.99 -4.07
C THR A 23 24.47 8.43 -3.98
N CYS A 24 23.32 8.65 -3.31
CA CYS A 24 22.64 9.94 -3.29
C CYS A 24 22.44 10.54 -1.89
N GLY A 25 23.02 9.93 -0.86
CA GLY A 25 22.77 10.28 0.53
C GLY A 25 21.44 9.74 1.05
N ARG A 26 21.19 9.87 2.36
CA ARG A 26 19.94 9.43 2.98
C ARG A 26 18.81 10.44 2.75
N LEU A 27 18.30 10.48 1.52
CA LEU A 27 17.17 11.32 1.17
C LEU A 27 15.91 10.87 1.94
N HIS A 28 15.14 11.83 2.43
CA HIS A 28 13.93 11.57 3.22
C HIS A 28 12.93 10.66 2.46
N GLN A 29 12.84 10.81 1.15
CA GLN A 29 11.96 10.04 0.27
C GLN A 29 12.32 8.56 0.26
N LEU A 30 13.62 8.25 0.21
CA LEU A 30 14.12 6.88 0.25
C LEU A 30 14.02 6.28 1.66
N ASP A 31 14.24 7.08 2.73
CA ASP A 31 13.98 6.66 4.11
C ASP A 31 12.49 6.35 4.35
N LEU A 32 11.60 7.17 3.80
CA LEU A 32 10.16 6.92 3.86
C LEU A 32 9.80 5.59 3.20
N LYS A 33 10.39 5.28 2.04
CA LYS A 33 10.16 4.02 1.32
C LYS A 33 10.78 2.80 2.00
N GLU A 34 11.98 2.90 2.54
CA GLU A 34 12.57 1.85 3.38
C GLU A 34 11.64 1.48 4.55
N ARG A 35 11.23 2.48 5.33
CA ARG A 35 10.36 2.23 6.48
C ARG A 35 8.96 1.74 6.07
N HIS A 36 8.46 2.19 4.93
CA HIS A 36 7.21 1.73 4.37
C HIS A 36 7.28 0.24 4.03
N SER A 37 8.28 -0.22 3.29
CA SER A 37 8.49 -1.64 2.99
C SER A 37 8.51 -2.51 4.25
N HIS A 38 9.22 -2.08 5.30
CA HIS A 38 9.24 -2.81 6.58
C HIS A 38 7.85 -2.87 7.25
N ARG A 39 7.09 -1.77 7.27
CA ARG A 39 5.74 -1.76 7.83
C ARG A 39 4.73 -2.55 6.99
N VAL A 40 4.87 -2.57 5.67
CA VAL A 40 4.06 -3.44 4.80
C VAL A 40 4.36 -4.91 5.07
N ALA A 41 5.63 -5.28 5.28
CA ALA A 41 6.01 -6.63 5.69
C ALA A 41 5.41 -7.02 7.07
N GLU A 42 5.39 -6.09 8.03
CA GLU A 42 4.73 -6.28 9.33
C GLU A 42 3.21 -6.47 9.19
N ASN A 43 2.54 -5.59 8.43
CA ASN A 43 1.10 -5.70 8.16
C ASN A 43 0.76 -7.02 7.46
N ALA A 44 1.58 -7.45 6.49
CA ALA A 44 1.40 -8.71 5.79
C ALA A 44 1.49 -9.92 6.73
N GLY A 45 2.45 -9.91 7.67
CA GLY A 45 2.54 -10.93 8.71
C GLY A 45 1.32 -10.97 9.62
N LEU A 46 0.86 -9.80 10.09
CA LEU A 46 -0.33 -9.69 10.95
C LEU A 46 -1.59 -10.20 10.23
N LEU A 47 -1.81 -9.79 8.98
CA LEU A 47 -2.97 -10.25 8.20
C LEU A 47 -2.90 -11.76 7.92
N ALA A 48 -1.73 -12.30 7.60
CA ALA A 48 -1.56 -13.73 7.40
C ALA A 48 -1.88 -14.53 8.68
N ASP A 49 -1.51 -14.01 9.86
CA ASP A 49 -1.86 -14.60 11.16
C ASP A 49 -3.38 -14.59 11.40
N GLU A 50 -4.05 -13.46 11.15
CA GLU A 50 -5.52 -13.33 11.28
C GLU A 50 -6.28 -14.24 10.30
N LEU A 51 -5.71 -14.47 9.11
CA LEU A 51 -6.23 -15.40 8.11
C LEU A 51 -5.84 -16.87 8.38
N ARG A 52 -5.10 -17.13 9.46
CA ARG A 52 -4.63 -18.46 9.89
C ARG A 52 -3.81 -19.17 8.80
N TRP A 53 -3.02 -18.42 8.05
CA TRP A 53 -2.07 -18.99 7.11
C TRP A 53 -1.00 -19.80 7.85
N ASP A 54 -0.51 -20.88 7.23
CA ASP A 54 0.58 -21.64 7.80
C ASP A 54 1.87 -20.81 7.86
N GLU A 55 2.80 -21.21 8.73
CA GLU A 55 4.05 -20.49 8.97
C GLU A 55 4.85 -20.24 7.69
N SER A 56 4.88 -21.22 6.77
CA SER A 56 5.64 -21.10 5.52
C SER A 56 5.02 -20.06 4.57
N THR A 57 3.69 -20.03 4.49
CA THR A 57 2.95 -19.04 3.67
C THR A 57 2.96 -17.65 4.32
N ARG A 58 2.90 -17.57 5.65
CA ARG A 58 3.10 -16.32 6.41
C ARG A 58 4.46 -15.70 6.13
N HIS A 59 5.53 -16.49 6.15
CA HIS A 59 6.87 -16.01 5.79
C HIS A 59 6.89 -15.48 4.35
N LEU A 60 6.33 -16.21 3.39
CA LEU A 60 6.22 -15.73 2.00
C LEU A 60 5.50 -14.36 1.90
N ALA A 61 4.44 -14.15 2.68
CA ALA A 61 3.74 -12.87 2.75
C ALA A 61 4.64 -11.74 3.29
N VAL A 62 5.39 -12.00 4.36
CA VAL A 62 6.36 -11.03 4.91
C VAL A 62 7.44 -10.67 3.89
N ALA A 63 7.98 -11.66 3.17
CA ALA A 63 8.95 -11.43 2.10
C ALA A 63 8.37 -10.57 0.96
N ALA A 64 7.20 -10.95 0.46
CA ALA A 64 6.53 -10.20 -0.61
C ALA A 64 6.22 -8.76 -0.18
N GLY A 65 5.78 -8.56 1.06
CA GLY A 65 5.53 -7.22 1.62
C GLY A 65 6.79 -6.37 1.74
N LEU A 66 7.94 -6.97 2.07
CA LEU A 66 9.22 -6.23 2.11
C LEU A 66 9.69 -5.81 0.71
N LEU A 67 9.48 -6.68 -0.28
CA LEU A 67 10.05 -6.55 -1.63
C LEU A 67 9.11 -5.86 -2.65
N HIS A 68 7.84 -5.62 -2.29
CA HIS A 68 6.83 -5.13 -3.25
C HIS A 68 7.21 -3.81 -3.96
N ASP A 69 7.91 -2.91 -3.25
CA ASP A 69 8.21 -1.55 -3.70
C ASP A 69 9.67 -1.37 -4.16
N LEU A 70 10.38 -2.46 -4.48
CA LEU A 70 11.79 -2.40 -4.91
C LEU A 70 12.03 -1.42 -6.08
N GLY A 71 11.07 -1.30 -6.99
CA GLY A 71 11.16 -0.39 -8.12
C GLY A 71 11.20 1.09 -7.73
N ARG A 72 10.77 1.47 -6.52
CA ARG A 72 10.75 2.87 -6.06
C ARG A 72 12.14 3.48 -5.89
N PHE A 73 13.12 2.68 -5.49
CA PHE A 73 14.48 3.16 -5.25
C PHE A 73 15.15 3.63 -6.55
N PRO A 74 15.23 2.80 -7.63
CA PRO A 74 15.73 3.26 -8.92
C PRO A 74 14.81 4.29 -9.57
N GLN A 75 13.47 4.18 -9.43
CA GLN A 75 12.55 5.21 -9.92
C GLN A 75 12.89 6.59 -9.38
N TYR A 76 13.12 6.71 -8.07
CA TYR A 76 13.46 7.99 -7.47
C TYR A 76 14.85 8.47 -7.83
N LEU A 77 15.84 7.57 -7.90
CA LEU A 77 17.20 7.93 -8.31
C LEU A 77 17.23 8.46 -9.75
N ASP A 78 16.51 7.82 -10.66
CA ASP A 78 16.54 8.14 -12.09
C ASP A 78 15.64 9.34 -12.46
N TYR A 79 14.51 9.52 -11.76
CA TYR A 79 13.48 10.51 -12.14
C TYR A 79 13.18 11.56 -11.06
N GLY A 80 13.68 11.42 -9.84
CA GLY A 80 13.42 12.35 -8.72
C GLY A 80 11.97 12.38 -8.24
N THR A 81 11.15 11.38 -8.60
CA THR A 81 9.72 11.33 -8.27
C THR A 81 9.23 9.90 -8.11
N PHE A 82 8.21 9.69 -7.28
CA PHE A 82 7.46 8.43 -7.19
C PHE A 82 6.21 8.43 -8.08
N TYR A 83 6.01 9.45 -8.92
CA TYR A 83 4.82 9.51 -9.75
C TYR A 83 5.02 8.73 -11.05
N ASP A 84 4.45 7.52 -11.10
CA ASP A 84 4.62 6.57 -12.21
C ASP A 84 4.27 7.18 -13.57
N PHE A 85 3.19 7.95 -13.66
CA PHE A 85 2.77 8.60 -14.90
C PHE A 85 3.80 9.58 -15.48
N ARG A 86 4.68 10.14 -14.65
CA ARG A 86 5.77 11.04 -15.07
C ARG A 86 7.13 10.33 -15.12
N SER A 87 7.20 9.04 -14.82
CA SER A 87 8.43 8.28 -14.72
C SER A 87 8.27 6.89 -15.38
N LEU A 88 8.17 5.84 -14.56
CA LEU A 88 7.98 4.45 -14.97
C LEU A 88 7.00 3.76 -14.02
N ASP A 89 6.48 2.61 -14.44
CA ASP A 89 5.68 1.74 -13.58
C ASP A 89 6.60 1.02 -12.57
N HIS A 90 6.47 1.36 -11.29
CA HIS A 90 7.36 0.83 -10.26
C HIS A 90 7.15 -0.66 -9.96
N GLY A 91 5.96 -1.20 -10.23
CA GLY A 91 5.72 -2.64 -10.12
C GLY A 91 6.51 -3.41 -11.17
N ASP A 92 6.43 -2.98 -12.44
CA ASP A 92 7.20 -3.58 -13.53
C ASP A 92 8.72 -3.43 -13.30
N ARG A 93 9.16 -2.26 -12.81
CA ARG A 93 10.57 -2.05 -12.44
C ARG A 93 10.99 -2.90 -11.25
N GLY A 94 10.12 -3.10 -10.27
CA GLY A 94 10.38 -3.95 -9.10
C GLY A 94 10.56 -5.42 -9.48
N GLU A 95 9.70 -5.97 -10.35
CA GLU A 95 9.91 -7.32 -10.89
C GLU A 95 11.27 -7.41 -11.58
N ARG A 96 11.62 -6.43 -12.41
CA ARG A 96 12.91 -6.41 -13.10
C ARG A 96 14.09 -6.41 -12.12
N VAL A 97 14.04 -5.62 -11.04
CA VAL A 97 15.06 -5.62 -9.98
C VAL A 97 15.16 -7.02 -9.34
N LEU A 98 14.05 -7.69 -9.06
CA LEU A 98 14.07 -9.06 -8.53
C LEU A 98 14.73 -10.06 -9.50
N ARG A 99 14.59 -9.88 -10.81
CA ARG A 99 15.23 -10.77 -11.79
C ARG A 99 16.72 -10.50 -11.98
N GLU A 100 17.14 -9.25 -11.84
CA GLU A 100 18.50 -8.81 -12.14
C GLU A 100 19.42 -8.85 -10.90
N ASP A 101 18.93 -8.42 -9.75
CA ASP A 101 19.77 -8.09 -8.58
C ASP A 101 19.52 -9.00 -7.36
N PHE A 102 18.34 -9.64 -7.27
CA PHE A 102 18.01 -10.50 -6.15
C PHE A 102 18.69 -11.88 -6.29
N PRO A 103 19.42 -12.35 -5.26
CA PRO A 103 20.06 -13.67 -5.27
C PRO A 103 18.99 -14.77 -5.17
N GLY A 104 18.59 -15.28 -6.33
CA GLY A 104 17.52 -16.28 -6.44
C GLY A 104 17.80 -17.61 -5.75
N ASP A 105 19.03 -17.89 -5.34
CA ASP A 105 19.43 -19.08 -4.57
C ASP A 105 19.07 -18.99 -3.07
N ILE A 106 18.63 -17.83 -2.58
CA ILE A 106 18.13 -17.68 -1.20
C ILE A 106 16.79 -18.39 -0.99
N ILE A 107 15.94 -18.48 -2.02
CA ILE A 107 14.57 -19.00 -1.89
C ILE A 107 14.23 -20.02 -2.98
N ASP A 108 13.13 -20.74 -2.78
CA ASP A 108 12.60 -21.65 -3.80
C ASP A 108 12.18 -20.87 -5.07
N PRO A 109 12.50 -21.35 -6.29
CA PRO A 109 12.14 -20.67 -7.53
C PRO A 109 10.64 -20.37 -7.68
N ILE A 110 9.75 -21.24 -7.18
CA ILE A 110 8.30 -21.02 -7.23
C ILE A 110 7.91 -19.88 -6.29
N GLU A 111 8.55 -19.77 -5.13
CA GLU A 111 8.35 -18.64 -4.21
C GLU A 111 8.86 -17.32 -4.81
N LEU A 112 10.00 -17.36 -5.51
CA LEU A 112 10.50 -16.19 -6.25
C LEU A 112 9.53 -15.75 -7.35
N GLU A 113 8.95 -16.69 -8.11
CA GLU A 113 7.92 -16.37 -9.12
C GLU A 113 6.69 -15.71 -8.49
N LEU A 114 6.22 -16.20 -7.33
CA LEU A 114 5.09 -15.60 -6.61
C LEU A 114 5.42 -14.18 -6.14
N ILE A 115 6.59 -13.94 -5.56
CA ILE A 115 7.03 -12.60 -5.13
C ILE A 115 7.19 -11.68 -6.34
N ALA A 116 7.78 -12.14 -7.44
CA ALA A 116 7.96 -11.37 -8.65
C ALA A 116 6.62 -10.95 -9.27
N PHE A 117 5.67 -11.89 -9.37
CA PHE A 117 4.30 -11.62 -9.79
C PHE A 117 3.61 -10.61 -8.88
N THR A 118 3.65 -10.81 -7.56
CA THR A 118 3.02 -9.88 -6.61
C THR A 118 3.65 -8.49 -6.69
N THR A 119 4.98 -8.41 -6.81
CA THR A 119 5.72 -7.15 -6.99
C THR A 119 5.28 -6.43 -8.27
N ARG A 120 5.12 -7.14 -9.40
CA ARG A 120 4.62 -6.52 -10.63
C ARG A 120 3.20 -5.98 -10.48
N GLU A 121 2.31 -6.75 -9.88
CA GLU A 121 0.87 -6.50 -9.95
C GLU A 121 0.32 -5.63 -8.80
N HIS A 122 1.09 -5.39 -7.73
CA HIS A 122 0.58 -4.73 -6.53
C HIS A 122 0.08 -3.30 -6.77
N ASN A 123 0.69 -2.55 -7.70
CA ASN A 123 0.28 -1.17 -8.00
C ASN A 123 -0.81 -1.07 -9.06
N LYS A 124 -1.11 -2.16 -9.77
CA LYS A 124 -2.07 -2.16 -10.87
C LYS A 124 -3.48 -1.93 -10.34
N LYS A 125 -4.27 -1.16 -11.09
CA LYS A 125 -5.65 -0.80 -10.69
C LYS A 125 -6.55 -2.02 -10.62
N ASP A 126 -6.49 -2.86 -11.66
CA ASP A 126 -7.33 -4.03 -11.83
C ASP A 126 -6.54 -5.28 -11.46
N LEU A 127 -7.23 -6.29 -10.92
CA LEU A 127 -6.63 -7.59 -10.65
C LEU A 127 -6.45 -8.37 -11.95
N PRO A 128 -5.32 -9.08 -12.12
CA PRO A 128 -5.06 -9.87 -13.32
C PRO A 128 -6.03 -11.06 -13.42
N VAL A 129 -6.42 -11.41 -14.65
CA VAL A 129 -7.28 -12.58 -14.95
C VAL A 129 -6.43 -13.83 -15.22
N GLY A 130 -7.03 -15.01 -15.03
CA GLY A 130 -6.38 -16.28 -15.38
C GLY A 130 -5.20 -16.68 -14.49
N ARG A 131 -5.19 -16.24 -13.23
CA ARG A 131 -4.15 -16.54 -12.24
C ARG A 131 -4.59 -17.64 -11.28
N THR A 132 -3.61 -18.28 -10.65
CA THR A 132 -3.84 -19.30 -9.62
C THR A 132 -4.39 -18.66 -8.35
N GLU A 133 -5.05 -19.47 -7.52
CA GLU A 133 -5.57 -19.03 -6.21
C GLU A 133 -4.44 -18.47 -5.33
N LYS A 134 -3.31 -19.17 -5.25
CA LYS A 134 -2.14 -18.74 -4.46
C LYS A 134 -1.55 -17.40 -4.90
N GLU A 135 -1.41 -17.18 -6.22
CA GLU A 135 -1.00 -15.88 -6.76
C GLU A 135 -1.96 -14.76 -6.33
N MET A 136 -3.26 -15.02 -6.45
CA MET A 136 -4.30 -14.03 -6.14
C MET A 136 -4.41 -13.72 -4.66
N GLU A 137 -4.31 -14.72 -3.78
CA GLU A 137 -4.34 -14.55 -2.33
C GLU A 137 -3.16 -13.70 -1.85
N LEU A 138 -1.94 -14.04 -2.28
CA LEU A 138 -0.75 -13.28 -1.92
C LEU A 138 -0.83 -11.84 -2.44
N LEU A 139 -1.22 -11.64 -3.71
CA LEU A 139 -1.39 -10.31 -4.29
C LEU A 139 -2.40 -9.46 -3.52
N LYS A 140 -3.57 -10.02 -3.20
CA LYS A 140 -4.62 -9.33 -2.43
C LYS A 140 -4.13 -8.93 -1.04
N LEU A 141 -3.42 -9.83 -0.36
CA LEU A 141 -2.89 -9.57 0.98
C LEU A 141 -1.84 -8.45 0.96
N ILE A 142 -0.94 -8.43 -0.04
CA ILE A 142 0.05 -7.35 -0.16
C ILE A 142 -0.59 -6.01 -0.54
N LYS A 143 -1.57 -5.99 -1.45
CA LYS A 143 -2.32 -4.76 -1.77
C LYS A 143 -3.04 -4.19 -0.55
N ASP A 144 -3.62 -5.04 0.29
CA ASP A 144 -4.24 -4.61 1.54
C ASP A 144 -3.18 -4.08 2.52
N SER A 145 -2.08 -4.81 2.70
CA SER A 145 -0.99 -4.45 3.61
C SER A 145 -0.33 -3.11 3.27
N ASP A 146 -0.15 -2.84 1.98
CA ASP A 146 0.35 -1.58 1.43
C ASP A 146 -0.61 -0.43 1.75
N ARG A 147 -1.90 -0.59 1.39
CA ARG A 147 -2.93 0.41 1.69
C ARG A 147 -3.00 0.72 3.18
N ILE A 148 -2.97 -0.29 4.06
CA ILE A 148 -2.99 -0.09 5.52
C ILE A 148 -1.82 0.80 5.97
N ASP A 149 -0.63 0.61 5.42
CA ASP A 149 0.49 1.49 5.74
C ASP A 149 0.31 2.91 5.17
N ILE A 150 -0.25 3.05 3.97
CA ILE A 150 -0.51 4.36 3.37
C ILE A 150 -1.49 5.18 4.22
N PHE A 151 -2.52 4.57 4.82
CA PHE A 151 -3.39 5.26 5.80
C PHE A 151 -2.58 5.88 6.94
N ARG A 152 -1.67 5.09 7.53
CA ARG A 152 -0.78 5.55 8.59
C ARG A 152 0.16 6.66 8.11
N VAL A 153 0.80 6.48 6.95
CA VAL A 153 1.74 7.46 6.39
C VAL A 153 1.05 8.80 6.18
N VAL A 154 -0.12 8.80 5.52
CA VAL A 154 -0.90 10.01 5.27
C VAL A 154 -1.26 10.70 6.58
N ARG A 155 -1.83 9.95 7.53
CA ARG A 155 -2.19 10.46 8.86
C ARG A 155 -1.02 11.15 9.57
N GLU A 156 0.14 10.49 9.62
CA GLU A 156 1.29 10.98 10.38
C GLU A 156 1.94 12.21 9.73
N HIS A 157 1.98 12.30 8.40
CA HIS A 157 2.48 13.49 7.72
C HIS A 157 1.54 14.69 7.92
N ILE A 158 0.23 14.48 7.84
CA ILE A 158 -0.76 15.54 8.11
C ILE A 158 -0.61 16.05 9.54
N LYS A 159 -0.48 15.16 10.55
CA LYS A 159 -0.26 15.56 11.95
C LYS A 159 1.01 16.39 12.17
N ARG A 160 2.04 16.17 11.36
CA ARG A 160 3.31 16.93 11.42
C ARG A 160 3.29 18.22 10.60
N GLY A 161 2.22 18.49 9.85
CA GLY A 161 2.15 19.62 8.92
C GLY A 161 2.99 19.41 7.67
N GLU A 162 3.28 18.16 7.31
CA GLU A 162 4.13 17.76 6.18
C GLU A 162 3.31 17.32 4.96
N THR A 163 2.05 17.76 4.83
CA THR A 163 1.14 17.34 3.75
C THR A 163 1.73 17.56 2.35
N ASP A 164 2.46 18.65 2.13
CA ASP A 164 3.08 18.96 0.84
C ASP A 164 4.15 17.95 0.39
N SER A 165 4.74 17.16 1.32
CA SER A 165 5.74 16.16 0.96
C SER A 165 5.14 14.91 0.30
N ILE A 166 3.88 14.61 0.63
CA ILE A 166 3.13 13.46 0.10
C ILE A 166 2.10 13.87 -0.96
N TYR A 167 1.53 15.07 -0.83
CA TYR A 167 0.52 15.61 -1.73
C TYR A 167 0.86 17.05 -2.16
N PRO A 168 1.89 17.26 -3.00
CA PRO A 168 2.31 18.60 -3.41
C PRO A 168 1.18 19.38 -4.09
N GLY A 169 0.87 20.58 -3.59
CA GLY A 169 -0.12 21.48 -4.19
C GLY A 169 -1.58 21.16 -3.86
N ILE A 170 -1.83 20.23 -2.93
CA ILE A 170 -3.16 20.02 -2.35
C ILE A 170 -3.48 21.14 -1.36
N GLY A 171 -4.67 21.72 -1.49
CA GLY A 171 -5.20 22.72 -0.57
C GLY A 171 -5.60 22.14 0.80
N PRO A 172 -5.89 22.99 1.79
CA PRO A 172 -6.21 22.56 3.16
C PRO A 172 -7.54 21.80 3.25
N GLU A 173 -7.85 21.27 4.44
CA GLU A 173 -9.15 20.69 4.80
C GLU A 173 -10.27 21.74 4.79
N GLY A 174 -11.52 21.26 4.86
CA GLY A 174 -12.71 22.08 5.14
C GLY A 174 -13.66 22.27 3.95
N ARG A 175 -13.31 21.78 2.76
CA ARG A 175 -14.25 21.69 1.63
C ARG A 175 -13.90 20.51 0.72
N PHE A 176 -14.92 19.90 0.15
CA PHE A 176 -14.76 19.00 -0.98
C PHE A 176 -14.80 19.76 -2.30
N THR A 177 -14.12 19.23 -3.30
CA THR A 177 -14.29 19.66 -4.68
C THR A 177 -15.50 18.95 -5.28
N PRO A 178 -16.44 19.66 -5.93
CA PRO A 178 -17.64 19.04 -6.52
C PRO A 178 -17.31 17.87 -7.45
N ALA A 179 -16.26 18.00 -8.26
CA ALA A 179 -15.81 16.94 -9.17
C ALA A 179 -15.45 15.63 -8.44
N VAL A 180 -14.84 15.70 -7.25
CA VAL A 180 -14.49 14.49 -6.48
C VAL A 180 -15.73 13.83 -5.90
N LEU A 181 -16.68 14.64 -5.39
CA LEU A 181 -17.95 14.13 -4.88
C LEU A 181 -18.76 13.43 -5.99
N ASP A 182 -18.83 14.02 -7.18
CA ASP A 182 -19.57 13.47 -8.32
C ASP A 182 -18.98 12.14 -8.79
N GLU A 183 -17.65 12.07 -8.93
CA GLU A 183 -16.92 10.84 -9.33
C GLU A 183 -17.08 9.72 -8.30
N LEU A 184 -16.92 10.03 -7.01
CA LEU A 184 -17.08 9.05 -5.94
C LEU A 184 -18.53 8.57 -5.80
N ARG A 185 -19.52 9.45 -5.97
CA ARG A 185 -20.94 9.06 -5.93
C ARG A 185 -21.32 8.22 -7.15
N GLY A 186 -20.88 8.60 -8.34
CA GLY A 186 -21.27 7.96 -9.61
C GLY A 186 -20.52 6.66 -9.92
N HIS A 187 -19.21 6.63 -9.66
CA HIS A 187 -18.32 5.54 -10.08
C HIS A 187 -17.66 4.80 -8.90
N GLY A 188 -17.81 5.31 -7.67
CA GLY A 188 -17.18 4.74 -6.48
C GLY A 188 -15.66 4.94 -6.44
N LYS A 189 -15.07 5.61 -7.45
CA LYS A 189 -13.63 5.80 -7.62
C LYS A 189 -13.39 7.20 -8.18
N ALA A 190 -12.42 7.91 -7.59
CA ALA A 190 -11.90 9.15 -8.14
C ALA A 190 -10.47 8.93 -8.67
N ARG A 191 -9.97 9.87 -9.47
CA ARG A 191 -8.57 9.87 -9.90
C ARG A 191 -7.74 10.77 -9.00
N TYR A 192 -6.49 10.37 -8.77
CA TYR A 192 -5.54 11.16 -7.98
C TYR A 192 -5.36 12.59 -8.53
N ASP A 193 -5.37 12.76 -9.86
CA ASP A 193 -5.22 14.06 -10.52
C ASP A 193 -6.45 14.97 -10.42
N GLN A 194 -7.56 14.50 -9.85
CA GLN A 194 -8.76 15.29 -9.56
C GLN A 194 -8.78 15.85 -8.13
N LEU A 195 -7.96 15.33 -7.23
CA LEU A 195 -7.91 15.76 -5.83
C LEU A 195 -7.36 17.19 -5.75
N ARG A 196 -8.03 18.07 -4.99
CA ARG A 196 -7.60 19.48 -4.84
C ARG A 196 -7.50 19.92 -3.38
N THR A 197 -8.21 19.27 -2.47
CA THR A 197 -8.17 19.59 -1.04
C THR A 197 -7.79 18.36 -0.22
N LEU A 198 -7.33 18.58 1.02
CA LEU A 198 -7.04 17.48 1.92
C LEU A 198 -8.31 16.69 2.27
N SER A 199 -9.47 17.34 2.33
CA SER A 199 -10.75 16.64 2.47
C SER A 199 -11.03 15.70 1.28
N ASP A 200 -10.72 16.10 0.04
CA ASP A 200 -10.84 15.22 -1.13
C ASP A 200 -9.95 13.96 -0.97
N VAL A 201 -8.70 14.15 -0.55
CA VAL A 201 -7.73 13.06 -0.32
C VAL A 201 -8.25 12.09 0.73
N LEU A 202 -8.74 12.61 1.86
CA LEU A 202 -9.23 11.83 2.99
C LEU A 202 -10.48 11.00 2.63
N LEU A 203 -11.44 11.62 1.92
CA LEU A 203 -12.63 10.89 1.46
C LEU A 203 -12.27 9.84 0.40
N PHE A 204 -11.38 10.18 -0.53
CA PHE A 204 -10.87 9.23 -1.52
C PHE A 204 -10.17 8.04 -0.86
N GLN A 205 -9.35 8.26 0.17
CA GLN A 205 -8.68 7.20 0.92
C GLN A 205 -9.68 6.28 1.64
N LEU A 206 -10.74 6.82 2.26
CA LEU A 206 -11.81 5.99 2.84
C LEU A 206 -12.51 5.11 1.80
N CYS A 207 -12.64 5.56 0.55
CA CYS A 207 -13.25 4.73 -0.50
C CYS A 207 -12.41 3.48 -0.84
N TRP A 208 -11.10 3.45 -0.54
CA TRP A 208 -10.27 2.26 -0.75
C TRP A 208 -10.71 1.06 0.09
N ILE A 209 -11.46 1.26 1.16
CA ILE A 209 -12.03 0.19 1.99
C ILE A 209 -12.91 -0.75 1.15
N LYS A 210 -13.59 -0.25 0.11
CA LYS A 210 -14.40 -1.08 -0.81
C LYS A 210 -13.56 -2.05 -1.65
N ASP A 211 -12.30 -1.68 -1.90
CA ASP A 211 -11.38 -2.46 -2.72
C ASP A 211 -10.48 -3.36 -1.84
N MET A 212 -10.59 -3.32 -0.50
CA MET A 212 -9.84 -4.20 0.38
C MET A 212 -10.37 -5.63 0.30
N ALA A 213 -9.45 -6.59 0.17
CA ALA A 213 -9.81 -7.98 -0.07
C ALA A 213 -10.25 -8.73 1.20
N HIS A 214 -9.71 -8.34 2.36
CA HIS A 214 -9.94 -9.04 3.61
C HIS A 214 -10.65 -8.13 4.63
N PRO A 215 -11.75 -8.58 5.27
CA PRO A 215 -12.39 -7.83 6.35
C PRO A 215 -11.42 -7.45 7.49
N GLN A 216 -10.45 -8.32 7.78
CA GLN A 216 -9.41 -8.12 8.79
C GLN A 216 -8.53 -6.89 8.48
N SER A 217 -8.38 -6.52 7.21
CA SER A 217 -7.69 -5.29 6.79
C SER A 217 -8.41 -4.04 7.30
N VAL A 218 -9.74 -4.04 7.24
CA VAL A 218 -10.58 -2.93 7.71
C VAL A 218 -10.64 -2.91 9.23
N GLU A 219 -10.69 -4.08 9.86
CA GLU A 219 -10.60 -4.21 11.32
C GLU A 219 -9.26 -3.66 11.84
N LEU A 220 -8.14 -3.97 11.19
CA LEU A 220 -6.83 -3.43 11.56
C LEU A 220 -6.74 -1.90 11.44
N LEU A 221 -7.34 -1.31 10.40
CA LEU A 221 -7.44 0.16 10.27
C LEU A 221 -8.26 0.79 11.40
N ARG A 222 -9.35 0.14 11.79
CA ARG A 222 -10.23 0.59 12.88
C ARG A 222 -9.51 0.52 14.23
N ASP A 223 -8.87 -0.61 14.52
CA ASP A 223 -8.17 -0.83 15.79
C ASP A 223 -7.00 0.12 15.99
N ARG A 224 -6.38 0.58 14.89
CA ARG A 224 -5.33 1.60 14.88
C ARG A 224 -5.88 3.04 14.91
N GLY A 225 -7.20 3.22 14.93
CA GLY A 225 -7.88 4.51 14.90
C GLY A 225 -7.62 5.30 13.62
N ASP A 226 -7.26 4.63 12.52
CA ASP A 226 -7.02 5.29 11.23
C ASP A 226 -8.34 5.77 10.63
N LEU A 227 -9.40 4.95 10.70
CA LEU A 227 -10.72 5.28 10.13
C LEU A 227 -11.38 6.45 10.87
N GLU A 228 -11.44 6.37 12.20
CA GLU A 228 -12.02 7.39 13.09
C GLU A 228 -11.29 8.72 12.90
N TRP A 229 -9.96 8.67 12.84
CA TRP A 229 -9.15 9.87 12.63
C TRP A 229 -9.47 10.59 11.32
N ILE A 230 -9.74 9.84 10.24
CA ILE A 230 -10.15 10.43 8.96
C ILE A 230 -11.56 10.98 9.06
N LEU A 231 -12.51 10.20 9.59
CA LEU A 231 -13.92 10.59 9.71
C LEU A 231 -14.10 11.91 10.48
N ASP A 232 -13.35 12.09 11.57
CA ASP A 232 -13.39 13.29 12.42
C ASP A 232 -12.91 14.58 11.72
N ARG A 233 -12.30 14.46 10.53
CA ARG A 233 -11.76 15.60 9.74
C ARG A 233 -12.59 15.95 8.51
N LEU A 234 -13.54 15.10 8.15
CA LEU A 234 -14.37 15.36 7.00
C LEU A 234 -15.36 16.50 7.33
N PRO A 235 -15.48 17.52 6.48
CA PRO A 235 -16.49 18.55 6.66
C PRO A 235 -17.89 17.97 6.48
N GLU A 236 -18.88 18.59 7.12
CA GLU A 236 -20.28 18.23 6.91
C GLU A 236 -20.70 18.49 5.45
N ASP A 237 -21.10 17.44 4.75
CA ASP A 237 -21.59 17.51 3.37
C ASP A 237 -22.56 16.34 3.12
N SER A 238 -23.71 16.61 2.50
CA SER A 238 -24.75 15.59 2.28
C SER A 238 -24.32 14.53 1.27
N THR A 239 -23.55 14.90 0.24
CA THR A 239 -23.03 13.95 -0.75
C THR A 239 -21.96 13.07 -0.13
N ALA A 240 -21.05 13.66 0.65
CA ALA A 240 -20.06 12.89 1.40
C ALA A 240 -20.75 11.91 2.37
N ALA A 241 -21.80 12.34 3.09
CA ALA A 241 -22.57 11.48 3.99
C ALA A 241 -23.23 10.29 3.27
N GLU A 242 -23.73 10.46 2.04
CA GLU A 242 -24.25 9.36 1.23
C GLU A 242 -23.14 8.38 0.81
N ILE A 243 -21.99 8.89 0.36
CA ILE A 243 -20.83 8.06 0.00
C ILE A 243 -20.39 7.24 1.22
N LEU A 244 -20.25 7.87 2.39
CA LEU A 244 -19.94 7.21 3.66
C LEU A 244 -21.02 6.20 4.07
N GLY A 245 -22.29 6.52 3.84
CA GLY A 245 -23.41 5.59 4.03
C GLY A 245 -23.25 4.29 3.23
N SER A 246 -22.79 4.39 1.99
CA SER A 246 -22.49 3.22 1.15
C SER A 246 -21.29 2.39 1.63
N LEU A 247 -20.41 2.97 2.46
CA LEU A 247 -19.24 2.31 3.03
C LEU A 247 -19.56 1.54 4.32
N LYS A 248 -20.69 1.85 4.99
CA LYS A 248 -21.03 1.28 6.31
C LYS A 248 -21.00 -0.25 6.33
N GLY A 249 -21.45 -0.93 5.27
CA GLY A 249 -21.40 -2.40 5.20
C GLY A 249 -19.97 -2.96 5.27
N SER A 250 -19.00 -2.26 4.68
CA SER A 250 -17.58 -2.61 4.70
C SER A 250 -16.87 -2.15 5.97
N MET A 251 -17.38 -1.11 6.64
CA MET A 251 -16.81 -0.53 7.87
C MET A 251 -17.37 -1.16 9.16
N LEU A 252 -18.32 -2.09 9.07
CA LEU A 252 -18.81 -2.83 10.24
C LEU A 252 -17.91 -4.04 10.52
N PRO A 253 -17.76 -4.46 11.79
CA PRO A 253 -17.04 -5.69 12.13
C PRO A 253 -17.63 -6.86 11.37
N SER A 254 -16.79 -7.76 10.87
CA SER A 254 -17.30 -9.01 10.34
C SER A 254 -18.02 -9.75 11.47
N GLN A 255 -19.31 -10.09 11.29
CA GLN A 255 -19.97 -11.03 12.19
C GLN A 255 -19.42 -12.43 11.90
N THR A 256 -18.18 -12.68 12.30
CA THR A 256 -17.64 -14.03 12.31
C THR A 256 -18.00 -14.67 13.65
N CYS A 257 -18.89 -15.66 13.59
CA CYS A 257 -19.21 -16.55 14.70
C CYS A 257 -17.91 -17.07 15.34
N ARG A 258 -17.88 -17.04 16.67
CA ARG A 258 -16.87 -17.71 17.51
C ARG A 258 -16.85 -19.22 17.27
#